data_AF-A0A7K9Y455-F1
#
_entry.id   AF-A0A7K9Y455-F1
#
_cell.length_a   1.000
_cell.length_b   1.000
_cell.length_c   1.000
_cell.angle_alpha   90.00
_cell.angle_beta   90.00
_cell.angle_gamma   90.00
#
_symmetry.space_group_name_H-M   'P 1'
#
loop_
_entity.id
_entity.type
_entity.pdbx_description
1 polymer ?
#
loop_
_entity_poly.entity_id
_entity_poly.type
_entity_poly.pdbx_seq_one_letter_code
_entity_poly.pdbx_strand_id
1 'polypeptide(L)'
;TLLQSYVEAINSGRLPCLEGAAAVMMANENAAAVTAALEAYARGMRGLSLPTEPAQLSASHGEHLREALVVFQRHSFRDRDQEYQRRLMEQVSKEYSRLQEENEAASQQRCRALLAELARPLDANLACGTYAQPGGYHAYEAERQQLLEGYREAEGKGPKVGAAPGRGFRARRRGPCLTRVGIRRPRKCWKSSWRGAGQRRRRC
;
A
#
# COMPACT_ATOMS: atom_id res chain seq x y z
N THR A 1 41.23 -12.68 -0.41
CA THR A 1 41.94 -11.80 0.55
C THR A 1 43.36 -11.53 0.05
N LEU A 2 44.08 -10.56 0.63
CA LEU A 2 45.45 -10.14 0.23
C LEU A 2 46.37 -11.30 -0.18
N LEU A 3 46.39 -12.39 0.58
CA LEU A 3 47.17 -13.60 0.28
C LEU A 3 46.88 -14.17 -1.13
N GLN A 4 45.61 -14.25 -1.53
CA GLN A 4 45.21 -14.76 -2.85
C GLN A 4 45.73 -13.85 -3.97
N SER A 5 45.60 -12.53 -3.81
CA SER A 5 46.11 -11.55 -4.79
C SER A 5 47.64 -11.63 -4.93
N TYR A 6 48.35 -11.84 -3.83
CA TYR A 6 49.80 -12.05 -3.85
C TYR A 6 50.20 -13.36 -4.54
N VAL A 7 49.54 -14.46 -4.21
CA VAL A 7 49.79 -15.78 -4.81
C VAL A 7 49.54 -15.74 -6.32
N GLU A 8 48.46 -15.11 -6.76
CA GLU A 8 48.16 -14.94 -8.19
C GLU A 8 49.20 -14.07 -8.92
N ALA A 9 49.67 -12.98 -8.30
CA ALA A 9 50.72 -12.14 -8.89
C ALA A 9 52.03 -12.92 -9.07
N ILE A 10 52.45 -13.64 -8.03
CA ILE A 10 53.67 -14.48 -8.05
C ILE A 10 53.55 -15.58 -9.12
N ASN A 11 52.43 -16.31 -9.14
CA ASN A 11 52.20 -17.39 -10.09
C ASN A 11 52.09 -16.89 -11.55
N SER A 12 51.79 -15.61 -11.75
CA SER A 12 51.74 -14.98 -13.07
C SER A 12 53.02 -14.21 -13.45
N GLY A 13 54.09 -14.32 -12.65
CA GLY A 13 55.36 -13.63 -12.89
C GLY A 13 55.29 -12.10 -12.76
N ARG A 14 54.22 -11.58 -12.15
CA ARG A 14 54.01 -10.15 -11.92
C ARG A 14 54.38 -9.78 -10.49
N LEU A 15 54.84 -8.54 -10.29
CA LEU A 15 55.06 -8.02 -8.95
C LEU A 15 53.71 -7.69 -8.29
N PRO A 16 53.45 -8.14 -7.05
CA PRO A 16 52.23 -7.79 -6.33
C PRO A 16 52.19 -6.28 -6.06
N CYS A 17 51.10 -5.62 -6.47
CA CYS A 17 50.87 -4.20 -6.20
C CYS A 17 50.04 -4.03 -4.92
N LEU A 18 50.63 -3.39 -3.91
CA LEU A 18 49.98 -3.11 -2.63
C LEU A 18 48.69 -2.30 -2.81
N GLU A 19 48.70 -1.32 -3.71
CA GLU A 19 47.54 -0.47 -4.00
C GLU A 19 46.38 -1.26 -4.62
N GLY A 20 46.67 -2.18 -5.53
CA GLY A 20 45.65 -3.03 -6.15
C GLY A 20 45.03 -4.00 -5.17
N ALA A 21 45.87 -4.63 -4.33
CA ALA A 21 45.38 -5.53 -3.30
C ALA A 21 44.57 -4.80 -2.22
N ALA A 22 45.00 -3.59 -1.84
CA ALA A 22 44.22 -2.70 -0.96
C ALA A 22 42.88 -2.32 -1.61
N ALA A 23 42.85 -1.94 -2.89
CA ALA A 23 41.62 -1.58 -3.60
C ALA A 23 40.58 -2.72 -3.58
N VAL A 24 41.02 -3.96 -3.85
CA VAL A 24 40.14 -5.14 -3.79
C VAL A 24 39.63 -5.38 -2.38
N MET A 25 40.48 -5.22 -1.36
CA MET A 25 40.05 -5.34 0.04
C MET A 25 38.97 -4.29 0.37
N MET A 26 39.20 -3.01 0.06
CA MET A 26 38.22 -1.94 0.30
C MET A 26 36.89 -2.23 -0.41
N ALA A 27 36.93 -2.67 -1.66
CA ALA A 27 35.74 -3.03 -2.42
C ALA A 27 34.94 -4.18 -1.78
N ASN A 28 35.63 -5.20 -1.28
CA ASN A 28 35.00 -6.34 -0.61
C ASN A 28 34.37 -5.95 0.74
N GLU A 29 35.11 -5.19 1.57
CA GLU A 29 34.59 -4.72 2.86
C GLU A 29 33.38 -3.79 2.67
N ASN A 30 33.44 -2.87 1.71
CA ASN A 30 32.32 -1.98 1.41
C ASN A 30 31.10 -2.73 0.84
N ALA A 31 31.32 -3.75 0.00
CA ALA A 31 30.24 -4.60 -0.48
C ALA A 31 29.57 -5.39 0.67
N ALA A 32 30.38 -5.97 1.57
CA ALA A 32 29.88 -6.65 2.76
C ALA A 32 29.12 -5.70 3.69
N ALA A 33 29.60 -4.45 3.85
CA ALA A 33 28.94 -3.42 4.63
C ALA A 33 27.55 -3.06 4.08
N VAL A 34 27.41 -2.95 2.75
CA VAL A 34 26.09 -2.75 2.11
C VAL A 34 25.15 -3.89 2.43
N THR A 35 25.59 -5.14 2.27
CA THR A 35 24.77 -6.32 2.57
C THR A 35 24.32 -6.34 4.02
N ALA A 36 25.25 -6.12 4.96
CA ALA A 36 24.93 -6.09 6.39
C ALA A 36 23.93 -4.98 6.76
N ALA A 37 24.08 -3.79 6.16
CA ALA A 37 23.17 -2.67 6.37
C ALA A 37 21.76 -2.96 5.82
N LEU A 38 21.64 -3.57 4.65
CA LEU A 38 20.36 -3.97 4.07
C LEU A 38 19.67 -5.05 4.89
N GLU A 39 20.42 -6.02 5.39
CA GLU A 39 19.88 -7.03 6.30
C GLU A 39 19.35 -6.40 7.60
N ALA A 40 20.06 -5.42 8.17
CA ALA A 40 19.61 -4.67 9.33
C ALA A 40 18.32 -3.90 9.04
N TYR A 41 18.28 -3.16 7.92
CA TYR A 41 17.08 -2.44 7.47
C TYR A 41 15.88 -3.39 7.30
N ALA A 42 16.06 -4.47 6.55
CA ALA A 42 15.01 -5.44 6.29
C ALA A 42 14.50 -6.11 7.57
N ARG A 43 15.40 -6.39 8.52
CA ARG A 43 15.03 -6.96 9.82
C ARG A 43 14.16 -6.01 10.63
N GLY A 44 14.48 -4.72 10.67
CA GLY A 44 13.66 -3.71 11.35
C GLY A 44 12.28 -3.59 10.69
N MET A 45 12.23 -3.47 9.36
CA MET A 45 10.98 -3.30 8.62
C MET A 45 10.03 -4.50 8.69
N ARG A 46 10.53 -5.73 8.94
CA ARG A 46 9.69 -6.94 9.09
C ARG A 46 8.73 -6.88 10.28
N GLY A 47 8.97 -6.03 11.27
CA GLY A 47 8.11 -5.89 12.44
C GLY A 47 6.76 -5.21 12.15
N LEU A 48 6.60 -4.61 10.97
CA LEU A 48 5.38 -3.88 10.61
C LEU A 48 4.30 -4.82 10.09
N SER A 49 3.13 -4.78 10.73
CA SER A 49 1.92 -5.42 10.20
C SER A 49 1.23 -4.49 9.22
N LEU A 50 1.00 -4.97 8.00
CA LEU A 50 0.27 -4.25 6.97
C LEU A 50 -1.21 -4.70 6.94
N PRO A 51 -2.18 -3.79 6.75
CA PRO A 51 -2.01 -2.38 6.47
C PRO A 51 -1.72 -1.54 7.74
N THR A 52 -0.86 -0.53 7.59
CA THR A 52 -0.50 0.44 8.63
C THR A 52 -0.68 1.87 8.12
N GLU A 53 -0.75 2.83 9.05
CA GLU A 53 -0.85 4.25 8.71
C GLU A 53 0.43 4.75 8.02
N PRO A 54 0.33 5.64 7.02
CA PRO A 54 1.50 6.16 6.30
C PRO A 54 2.55 6.80 7.19
N ALA A 55 2.11 7.45 8.27
CA ALA A 55 2.98 8.07 9.25
C ALA A 55 3.77 7.03 10.07
N GLN A 56 3.17 5.89 10.39
CA GLN A 56 3.84 4.80 11.09
C GLN A 56 4.86 4.11 10.18
N LEU A 57 4.48 3.85 8.92
CA LEU A 57 5.38 3.26 7.92
C LEU A 57 6.60 4.16 7.65
N SER A 58 6.39 5.48 7.51
CA SER A 58 7.47 6.43 7.26
C SER A 58 8.36 6.66 8.49
N ALA A 59 7.78 6.67 9.70
CA ALA A 59 8.54 6.74 10.94
C ALA A 59 9.48 5.54 11.10
N SER A 60 8.95 4.32 10.92
CA SER A 60 9.75 3.09 11.00
C SER A 60 10.83 3.02 9.90
N HIS A 61 10.50 3.43 8.67
CA HIS A 61 11.50 3.58 7.61
C HIS A 61 12.65 4.52 8.03
N GLY A 62 12.33 5.70 8.57
CA GLY A 62 13.32 6.68 9.00
C GLY A 62 14.18 6.18 10.17
N GLU A 63 13.61 5.42 11.10
CA GLU A 63 14.35 4.78 12.19
C GLU A 63 15.33 3.74 11.67
N HIS A 64 14.84 2.74 10.93
CA HIS A 64 15.68 1.63 10.48
C HIS A 64 16.65 2.02 9.37
N LEU A 65 16.36 3.06 8.58
CA LEU A 65 17.34 3.65 7.67
C LEU A 65 18.54 4.23 8.45
N ARG A 66 18.30 4.93 9.57
CA ARG A 66 19.39 5.46 10.41
C ARG A 66 20.23 4.33 11.00
N GLU A 67 19.59 3.28 11.51
CA GLU A 67 20.29 2.11 12.03
C GLU A 67 21.13 1.41 10.96
N ALA A 68 20.57 1.20 9.77
CA ALA A 68 21.30 0.62 8.64
C ALA A 68 22.50 1.46 8.23
N LEU A 69 22.37 2.79 8.23
CA LEU A 69 23.50 3.70 7.97
C LEU A 69 24.59 3.60 9.05
N VAL A 70 24.22 3.44 10.32
CA VAL A 70 25.19 3.21 11.40
C VAL A 70 25.92 1.88 11.21
N VAL A 71 25.21 0.81 10.82
CA VAL A 71 25.83 -0.49 10.49
C VAL A 71 26.78 -0.34 9.32
N PHE A 72 26.35 0.30 8.24
CA PHE A 72 27.21 0.57 7.08
C PHE A 72 28.48 1.32 7.48
N GLN A 73 28.36 2.43 8.21
CA GLN A 73 29.51 3.25 8.63
C GLN A 73 30.51 2.48 9.50
N ARG A 74 30.05 1.53 10.33
CA ARG A 74 30.92 0.69 11.16
C ARG A 74 31.73 -0.34 10.37
N HIS A 75 31.19 -0.84 9.26
CA HIS A 75 31.81 -1.90 8.46
C HIS A 75 32.48 -1.39 7.18
N SER A 76 32.06 -0.23 6.68
CA SER A 76 32.63 0.38 5.49
C SER A 76 34.05 0.88 5.75
N PHE A 77 34.90 0.80 4.75
CA PHE A 77 36.27 1.27 4.79
C PHE A 77 36.62 2.04 3.52
N ARG A 78 36.92 3.34 3.68
CA ARG A 78 37.33 4.26 2.61
C ARG A 78 36.48 4.15 1.33
N ASP A 79 35.17 4.31 1.48
CA ASP A 79 34.22 4.40 0.35
C ASP A 79 34.47 5.68 -0.46
N ARG A 80 35.40 5.58 -1.42
CA ARG A 80 35.75 6.70 -2.32
C ARG A 80 34.50 7.12 -3.09
N ASP A 81 34.31 8.43 -3.18
CA ASP A 81 33.16 9.04 -3.85
C ASP A 81 31.80 8.56 -3.33
N GLN A 82 31.70 7.91 -2.17
CA GLN A 82 30.45 7.39 -1.59
C GLN A 82 29.67 6.44 -2.52
N GLU A 83 30.36 5.66 -3.34
CA GLU A 83 29.72 4.76 -4.30
C GLU A 83 28.86 3.71 -3.60
N TYR A 84 29.39 3.07 -2.57
CA TYR A 84 28.69 2.01 -1.87
C TYR A 84 27.56 2.55 -1.01
N GLN A 85 27.75 3.73 -0.40
CA GLN A 85 26.68 4.42 0.31
C GLN A 85 25.52 4.78 -0.62
N ARG A 86 25.77 5.26 -1.85
CA ARG A 86 24.71 5.50 -2.85
C ARG A 86 23.97 4.22 -3.21
N ARG A 87 24.70 3.13 -3.47
CA ARG A 87 24.10 1.81 -3.75
C ARG A 87 23.19 1.34 -2.60
N LEU A 88 23.61 1.53 -1.36
CA LEU A 88 22.78 1.25 -0.18
C LEU A 88 21.49 2.09 -0.20
N MET A 89 21.58 3.39 -0.41
CA MET A 89 20.42 4.29 -0.45
C MET A 89 19.44 3.93 -1.57
N GLU A 90 19.93 3.59 -2.76
CA GLU A 90 19.10 3.14 -3.88
C GLU A 90 18.34 1.86 -3.56
N GLN A 91 19.00 0.87 -2.94
CA GLN A 91 18.37 -0.39 -2.58
C GLN A 91 17.35 -0.23 -1.45
N VAL A 92 17.67 0.56 -0.43
CA VAL A 92 16.71 0.90 0.64
C VAL A 92 15.49 1.64 0.08
N SER A 93 15.70 2.58 -0.85
CA SER A 93 14.59 3.28 -1.51
C SER A 93 13.69 2.32 -2.28
N LYS A 94 14.25 1.36 -3.03
CA LYS A 94 13.48 0.35 -3.77
C LYS A 94 12.65 -0.52 -2.82
N GLU A 95 13.26 -1.01 -1.74
CA GLU A 95 12.55 -1.82 -0.74
C GLU A 95 11.44 -1.00 -0.05
N TYR A 96 11.69 0.27 0.26
CA TYR A 96 10.67 1.14 0.84
C TYR A 96 9.49 1.37 -0.10
N SER A 97 9.74 1.63 -1.39
CA SER A 97 8.68 1.73 -2.39
C SER A 97 7.86 0.43 -2.50
N ARG A 98 8.51 -0.74 -2.48
CA ARG A 98 7.79 -2.03 -2.46
C ARG A 98 6.87 -2.14 -1.25
N LEU A 99 7.35 -1.80 -0.06
CA LEU A 99 6.55 -1.83 1.17
C LEU A 99 5.35 -0.86 1.13
N GLN A 100 5.52 0.30 0.50
CA GLN A 100 4.40 1.24 0.28
C GLN A 100 3.33 0.64 -0.64
N GLU A 101 3.72 -0.02 -1.72
CA GLU A 101 2.80 -0.70 -2.65
C GLU A 101 2.07 -1.86 -1.96
N GLU A 102 2.79 -2.69 -1.20
CA GLU A 102 2.21 -3.78 -0.40
C GLU A 102 1.22 -3.24 0.64
N ASN A 103 1.57 -2.14 1.32
CA ASN A 103 0.68 -1.50 2.29
C ASN A 103 -0.60 -0.96 1.64
N GLU A 104 -0.46 -0.34 0.47
CA GLU A 104 -1.60 0.16 -0.29
C GLU A 104 -2.50 -0.99 -0.76
N ALA A 105 -1.94 -2.08 -1.26
CA ALA A 105 -2.68 -3.26 -1.68
C ALA A 105 -3.42 -3.90 -0.51
N ALA A 106 -2.78 -4.06 0.64
CA ALA A 106 -3.38 -4.59 1.86
C ALA A 106 -4.53 -3.70 2.36
N SER A 107 -4.33 -2.37 2.37
CA SER A 107 -5.36 -1.39 2.73
C SER A 107 -6.56 -1.47 1.79
N GLN A 108 -6.33 -1.54 0.48
CA GLN A 108 -7.41 -1.71 -0.51
C GLN A 108 -8.21 -2.99 -0.28
N GLN A 109 -7.52 -4.10 -0.03
CA GLN A 109 -8.16 -5.39 0.20
C GLN A 109 -9.01 -5.37 1.47
N ARG A 110 -8.47 -4.81 2.56
CA ARG A 110 -9.19 -4.65 3.83
C ARG A 110 -10.43 -3.78 3.68
N CYS A 111 -10.32 -2.64 3.00
CA CYS A 111 -11.45 -1.76 2.74
C CYS A 111 -12.53 -2.42 1.88
N ARG A 112 -12.14 -3.19 0.86
CA ARG A 112 -13.10 -3.95 0.01
C ARG A 112 -13.85 -5.01 0.82
N ALA A 113 -13.14 -5.77 1.64
CA ALA A 113 -13.74 -6.80 2.49
C ALA A 113 -14.74 -6.17 3.48
N LEU A 114 -14.32 -5.11 4.19
CA LEU A 114 -15.16 -4.40 5.13
C LEU A 114 -16.43 -3.83 4.47
N LEU A 115 -16.29 -3.18 3.31
CA LEU A 115 -17.45 -2.67 2.57
C LEU A 115 -18.39 -3.79 2.13
N ALA A 116 -17.86 -4.93 1.68
CA ALA A 116 -18.68 -6.07 1.29
C ALA A 116 -19.44 -6.65 2.49
N GLU A 117 -18.82 -6.71 3.67
CA GLU A 117 -19.45 -7.14 4.91
C GLU A 117 -20.57 -6.19 5.34
N LEU A 118 -20.27 -4.89 5.43
CA LEU A 118 -21.25 -3.87 5.85
C LEU A 118 -22.40 -3.72 4.85
N ALA A 119 -22.18 -4.02 3.56
CA ALA A 119 -23.21 -3.97 2.53
C ALA A 119 -24.15 -5.18 2.49
N ARG A 120 -23.83 -6.29 3.17
CA ARG A 120 -24.65 -7.52 3.08
C ARG A 120 -26.13 -7.30 3.41
N PRO A 121 -26.51 -6.57 4.48
CA PRO A 121 -27.93 -6.34 4.79
C PRO A 121 -28.63 -5.53 3.71
N LEU A 122 -27.98 -4.45 3.25
CA LEU A 122 -28.48 -3.56 2.21
C LEU A 122 -28.68 -4.31 0.88
N ASP A 123 -27.71 -5.14 0.50
CA ASP A 123 -27.76 -5.95 -0.73
C ASP A 123 -28.87 -7.02 -0.65
N ALA A 124 -29.06 -7.65 0.50
CA ALA A 124 -30.16 -8.61 0.72
C ALA A 124 -31.52 -7.91 0.63
N ASN A 125 -31.68 -6.76 1.27
CA ASN A 125 -32.91 -5.95 1.22
C ASN A 125 -33.21 -5.46 -0.20
N LEU A 126 -32.18 -5.10 -0.96
CA LEU A 126 -32.32 -4.77 -2.39
C LEU A 126 -32.78 -5.97 -3.22
N ALA A 127 -32.18 -7.15 -3.00
CA ALA A 127 -32.50 -8.37 -3.73
C ALA A 127 -33.93 -8.86 -3.45
N CYS A 128 -34.40 -8.74 -2.21
CA CYS A 128 -35.76 -9.10 -1.81
C CYS A 128 -36.83 -8.07 -2.22
N GLY A 129 -36.42 -6.91 -2.76
CA GLY A 129 -37.35 -5.85 -3.13
C GLY A 129 -37.96 -5.11 -1.95
N THR A 130 -37.33 -5.16 -0.76
CA THR A 130 -37.81 -4.53 0.48
C THR A 130 -38.11 -3.04 0.31
N TYR A 131 -37.33 -2.34 -0.53
CA TYR A 131 -37.52 -0.90 -0.79
C TYR A 131 -38.53 -0.58 -1.90
N ALA A 132 -39.17 -1.58 -2.52
CA ALA A 132 -40.15 -1.38 -3.59
C ALA A 132 -41.55 -1.04 -3.05
N GLN A 133 -41.62 -0.16 -2.05
CA GLN A 133 -42.83 0.29 -1.37
C GLN A 133 -42.86 1.82 -1.29
N PRO A 134 -44.03 2.46 -1.10
CA PRO A 134 -44.12 3.89 -0.81
C PRO A 134 -43.18 4.28 0.35
N GLY A 135 -42.29 5.25 0.12
CA GLY A 135 -41.29 5.67 1.10
C GLY A 135 -40.00 4.83 1.14
N GLY A 136 -39.89 3.73 0.38
CA GLY A 136 -38.73 2.83 0.42
C GLY A 136 -37.38 3.47 0.04
N TYR A 137 -37.38 4.55 -0.74
CA TYR A 137 -36.16 5.32 -1.02
C TYR A 137 -35.57 5.96 0.25
N HIS A 138 -36.41 6.48 1.15
CA HIS A 138 -35.94 7.05 2.42
C HIS A 138 -35.35 5.97 3.33
N ALA A 139 -35.98 4.79 3.37
CA ALA A 139 -35.45 3.64 4.11
C ALA A 139 -34.09 3.18 3.56
N TYR A 140 -33.95 3.09 2.24
CA TYR A 140 -32.67 2.79 1.60
C TYR A 140 -31.58 3.82 1.92
N GLU A 141 -31.89 5.12 1.85
CA GLU A 141 -30.91 6.17 2.17
C GLU A 141 -30.47 6.13 3.64
N ALA A 142 -31.39 5.84 4.57
CA ALA A 142 -31.05 5.70 5.98
C ALA A 142 -30.10 4.52 6.24
N GLU A 143 -30.40 3.35 5.67
CA GLU A 143 -29.54 2.16 5.81
C GLU A 143 -28.19 2.33 5.11
N ARG A 144 -28.17 3.00 3.94
CA ARG A 144 -26.92 3.38 3.27
C ARG A 144 -26.08 4.33 4.13
N GLN A 145 -26.71 5.25 4.85
CA GLN A 145 -26.03 6.19 5.72
C GLN A 145 -25.40 5.47 6.93
N GLN A 146 -26.13 4.54 7.54
CA GLN A 146 -25.60 3.68 8.62
C GLN A 146 -24.39 2.86 8.16
N LEU A 147 -24.43 2.29 6.96
CA LEU A 147 -23.29 1.59 6.35
C LEU A 147 -22.07 2.52 6.24
N LEU A 148 -22.26 3.74 5.73
CA LEU A 148 -21.17 4.71 5.55
C LEU A 148 -20.59 5.17 6.90
N GLU A 149 -21.42 5.30 7.93
CA GLU A 149 -20.99 5.60 9.30
C GLU A 149 -20.18 4.45 9.89
N GLY A 150 -20.68 3.21 9.82
CA GLY A 150 -19.94 2.03 10.25
C GLY A 150 -18.60 1.85 9.52
N TYR A 151 -18.57 2.16 8.21
CA TYR A 151 -17.31 2.16 7.46
C TYR A 151 -16.33 3.24 7.95
N ARG A 152 -16.82 4.45 8.29
CA ARG A 152 -15.97 5.54 8.80
C ARG A 152 -15.41 5.23 10.18
N GLU A 153 -16.18 4.57 11.02
CA GLU A 153 -15.78 4.21 12.40
C GLU A 153 -14.83 3.01 12.46
N ALA A 154 -14.86 2.11 11.46
CA ALA A 154 -14.02 0.91 11.46
C ALA A 154 -12.50 1.19 11.52
N GLU A 155 -11.78 0.51 12.39
CA GLU A 155 -10.32 0.67 12.51
C GLU A 155 -9.55 -0.12 11.44
N GLY A 156 -8.25 0.19 11.28
CA GLY A 156 -7.34 -0.60 10.44
C GLY A 156 -7.59 -0.53 8.93
N LYS A 157 -8.20 0.56 8.44
CA LYS A 157 -8.44 0.78 7.00
C LYS A 157 -7.15 1.14 6.23
N GLY A 158 -6.15 1.71 6.91
CA GLY A 158 -4.92 2.21 6.28
C GLY A 158 -5.14 3.47 5.42
N PRO A 159 -4.14 3.91 4.65
CA PRO A 159 -4.10 5.22 3.96
C PRO A 159 -5.30 5.59 3.08
N LYS A 160 -6.06 4.60 2.55
CA LYS A 160 -7.16 4.85 1.62
C LYS A 160 -8.49 5.23 2.28
N VAL A 161 -8.45 6.08 3.30
CA VAL A 161 -9.66 6.70 3.88
C VAL A 161 -10.03 8.02 3.16
N GLY A 162 -9.12 8.61 2.38
CA GLY A 162 -9.28 9.95 1.76
C GLY A 162 -10.15 10.07 0.50
N ALA A 163 -10.93 9.05 0.13
CA ALA A 163 -11.96 9.19 -0.91
C ALA A 163 -13.33 8.85 -0.31
N ALA A 164 -13.73 9.62 0.70
CA ALA A 164 -15.13 9.66 1.11
C ALA A 164 -15.99 9.91 -0.15
N PRO A 165 -17.11 9.20 -0.35
CA PRO A 165 -18.06 9.47 -1.42
C PRO A 165 -18.89 10.73 -1.09
N GLY A 166 -18.22 11.81 -0.74
CA GLY A 166 -18.80 13.12 -0.51
C GLY A 166 -18.75 13.90 -1.82
N ARG A 167 -19.93 14.19 -2.39
CA ARG A 167 -20.15 15.02 -3.58
C ARG A 167 -19.87 14.31 -4.92
N GLY A 168 -20.88 13.54 -5.33
CA GLY A 168 -21.16 13.37 -6.75
C GLY A 168 -20.58 12.10 -7.38
N PHE A 169 -21.30 10.98 -7.23
CA PHE A 169 -21.41 10.00 -8.32
C PHE A 169 -22.18 10.65 -9.49
N ARG A 170 -21.58 11.66 -10.13
CA ARG A 170 -21.91 12.13 -11.48
C ARG A 170 -21.06 11.34 -12.48
N ALA A 171 -21.62 11.16 -13.67
CA ALA A 171 -21.16 10.25 -14.71
C ALA A 171 -19.64 10.25 -14.94
N ARG A 172 -19.06 9.05 -14.89
CA ARG A 172 -17.77 8.59 -15.45
C ARG A 172 -16.97 9.64 -16.24
N ARG A 173 -15.74 9.96 -15.78
CA ARG A 173 -14.51 9.98 -16.61
C ARG A 173 -13.26 9.66 -15.74
N ARG A 174 -12.61 8.53 -16.09
CA ARG A 174 -11.22 8.04 -15.86
C ARG A 174 -10.56 8.15 -14.47
N GLY A 175 -10.21 6.98 -13.91
CA GLY A 175 -9.38 6.75 -12.71
C GLY A 175 -9.68 5.37 -12.08
N PRO A 176 -8.75 4.40 -12.02
CA PRO A 176 -9.08 3.00 -11.71
C PRO A 176 -8.90 2.67 -10.21
N CYS A 177 -9.93 2.85 -9.40
CA CYS A 177 -9.99 2.22 -8.05
C CYS A 177 -11.40 1.77 -7.61
N LEU A 178 -12.49 2.24 -8.25
CA LEU A 178 -13.87 1.98 -7.80
C LEU A 178 -14.76 1.25 -8.82
N THR A 179 -14.22 0.66 -9.89
CA THR A 179 -15.04 0.10 -10.97
C THR A 179 -15.46 -1.36 -10.83
N ARG A 180 -15.16 -2.06 -9.72
CA ARG A 180 -15.44 -3.51 -9.64
C ARG A 180 -16.03 -4.04 -8.32
N VAL A 181 -16.73 -3.21 -7.56
CA VAL A 181 -17.79 -3.70 -6.66
C VAL A 181 -19.09 -3.08 -7.16
N GLY A 182 -19.82 -3.86 -7.95
CA GLY A 182 -20.96 -3.39 -8.72
C GLY A 182 -22.18 -3.12 -7.84
N ILE A 183 -22.19 -2.03 -7.09
CA ILE A 183 -23.44 -1.44 -6.59
C ILE A 183 -24.12 -0.81 -7.81
N ARG A 184 -24.87 -1.62 -8.56
CA ARG A 184 -25.62 -1.17 -9.72
C ARG A 184 -26.69 -0.18 -9.24
N ARG A 185 -26.60 1.09 -9.69
CA ARG A 185 -27.80 1.94 -9.72
C ARG A 185 -28.87 1.21 -10.54
N PRO A 186 -30.12 1.07 -10.05
CA PRO A 186 -31.19 0.54 -10.88
C PRO A 186 -31.31 1.40 -12.14
N ARG A 187 -31.09 0.78 -13.31
CA ARG A 187 -31.29 1.44 -14.61
C ARG A 187 -32.75 1.84 -14.70
N LYS A 188 -33.03 3.14 -14.84
CA LYS A 188 -34.20 3.87 -15.40
C LYS A 188 -35.60 3.22 -15.50
N CYS A 189 -35.90 2.07 -14.90
CA CYS A 189 -37.21 1.41 -14.92
C CYS A 189 -38.13 1.89 -13.79
N TRP A 190 -37.63 2.64 -12.82
CA TRP A 190 -38.43 3.08 -11.68
C TRP A 190 -39.23 4.36 -11.97
N LYS A 191 -39.07 5.01 -13.13
CA LYS A 191 -39.88 6.20 -13.48
C LYS A 191 -41.25 5.88 -14.09
N SER A 192 -41.48 4.67 -14.60
CA SER A 192 -42.73 4.29 -15.25
C SER A 192 -43.77 3.67 -14.32
N SER A 193 -43.37 3.19 -13.12
CA SER A 193 -44.30 2.59 -12.15
C SER A 193 -45.01 3.59 -11.23
N TRP A 194 -44.66 4.88 -11.28
CA TRP A 194 -45.13 5.90 -10.33
C TRP A 194 -46.16 6.89 -10.89
N ARG A 195 -46.64 6.68 -12.13
CA ARG A 195 -47.83 7.36 -12.69
C ARG A 195 -48.98 6.36 -12.80
N GLY A 196 -49.56 5.93 -11.67
CA GLY A 196 -50.62 4.93 -11.71
C GLY A 196 -51.46 4.75 -10.46
N ALA A 197 -51.26 5.53 -9.40
CA ALA A 197 -52.03 5.42 -8.17
C ALA A 197 -52.47 6.81 -7.70
N GLY A 198 -53.54 7.34 -8.30
CA GLY A 198 -54.02 8.67 -7.95
C GLY A 198 -55.27 9.15 -8.68
N GLN A 199 -56.25 8.29 -8.97
CA GLN A 199 -57.64 8.72 -9.18
C GLN A 199 -58.60 7.53 -9.29
N ARG A 200 -59.20 7.15 -8.17
CA ARG A 200 -60.58 6.63 -8.14
C ARG A 200 -61.31 7.32 -7.00
N ARG A 201 -61.92 8.47 -7.31
CA ARG A 201 -63.01 9.04 -6.50
C ARG A 201 -64.30 8.30 -6.84
N ARG A 202 -65.08 8.07 -5.79
CA ARG A 202 -66.37 7.39 -5.73
C ARG A 202 -67.46 8.06 -6.59
N ARG A 203 -68.26 7.23 -7.26
CA ARG A 203 -69.72 7.30 -7.51
C ARG A 203 -70.13 5.81 -7.66
N CYS A 204 -71.15 5.23 -7.05
CA CYS A 204 -72.31 5.75 -6.31
C CYS A 204 -72.19 5.54 -4.79
#